data_AF-A0A517QXJ8-F1
#
_entry.id   AF-A0A517QXJ8-F1
#
_cell.length_a   1.000
_cell.length_b   1.000
_cell.length_c   1.000
_cell.angle_alpha   90.00
_cell.angle_beta   90.00
_cell.angle_gamma   90.00
#
_symmetry.space_group_name_H-M   'P 1'
#
loop_
_entity.id
_entity.type
_entity.pdbx_description
1 polymer ?
#
loop_
_entity_poly.entity_id
_entity_poly.type
_entity_poly.pdbx_seq_one_letter_code
_entity_poly.pdbx_strand_id
1 'polypeptide(L)'
;MSTKTGIADRRPLDPIRELRLRRWARENYVTGEERNAGWHPIVLDEMSRRDAEMAKPSRSSFVPLAPGTSHEVHAAHETLAGPKFARSRVRSNETADLPEWSLVESD
;
A
#
# COMPACT_ATOMS: atom_id res chain seq x y z
N MET A 1 16.47 -48.32 6.85
CA MET A 1 17.52 -47.85 5.93
C MET A 1 16.96 -46.67 5.15
N SER A 2 17.45 -45.46 5.46
CA SER A 2 17.01 -44.19 4.88
C SER A 2 17.35 -44.07 3.39
N THR A 3 16.40 -43.61 2.59
CA THR A 3 16.72 -42.90 1.35
C THR A 3 16.36 -41.44 1.54
N LYS A 4 17.36 -40.69 2.02
CA LYS A 4 17.40 -39.24 2.06
C LYS A 4 17.44 -38.73 0.62
N THR A 5 16.28 -38.59 -0.02
CA THR A 5 16.15 -37.89 -1.31
C THR A 5 16.19 -36.39 -1.07
N GLY A 6 17.32 -35.91 -0.53
CA GLY A 6 17.69 -34.51 -0.65
C GLY A 6 18.59 -34.40 -1.87
N ILE A 7 18.17 -33.64 -2.89
CA ILE A 7 18.96 -32.95 -3.94
C ILE A 7 18.22 -32.84 -5.30
N ALA A 8 17.20 -33.64 -5.62
CA ALA A 8 16.83 -33.90 -7.03
C ALA A 8 15.54 -33.27 -7.61
N ASP A 9 15.20 -32.02 -7.28
CA ASP A 9 14.50 -31.18 -8.28
C ASP A 9 15.02 -29.74 -8.22
N ARG A 10 16.28 -29.56 -8.63
CA ARG A 10 16.89 -28.25 -8.89
C ARG A 10 16.61 -27.76 -10.32
N ARG A 11 15.50 -28.17 -10.92
CA ARG A 11 15.04 -27.48 -12.12
C ARG A 11 14.51 -26.12 -11.69
N PRO A 12 14.90 -25.03 -12.37
CA PRO A 12 14.34 -23.72 -12.07
C PRO A 12 12.83 -23.83 -12.29
N LEU A 13 12.08 -23.77 -11.19
CA LEU A 13 10.63 -23.70 -11.25
C LEU A 13 10.26 -22.38 -11.91
N ASP A 14 9.20 -22.40 -12.72
CA ASP A 14 8.58 -21.19 -13.23
C ASP A 14 8.35 -20.22 -12.05
N PRO A 15 8.87 -18.97 -12.12
CA PRO A 15 8.73 -17.99 -11.04
C PRO A 15 7.30 -17.82 -10.55
N ILE A 16 6.30 -17.93 -11.44
CA ILE A 16 4.88 -17.82 -11.05
C ILE A 16 4.49 -18.98 -10.13
N ARG A 17 4.94 -20.20 -10.43
CA ARG A 17 4.65 -21.40 -9.61
C ARG A 17 5.34 -21.32 -8.26
N GLU A 18 6.61 -20.91 -8.24
CA GLU A 18 7.34 -20.69 -7.00
C GLU A 18 6.63 -19.66 -6.10
N LEU A 19 6.25 -18.50 -6.65
CA LEU A 19 5.55 -17.46 -5.88
C LEU A 19 4.22 -17.96 -5.32
N ARG A 20 3.46 -18.75 -6.08
CA ARG A 20 2.21 -19.38 -5.60
C ARG A 20 2.47 -20.35 -4.45
N LEU A 21 3.50 -21.19 -4.55
CA LEU A 21 3.86 -22.12 -3.47
C LEU A 21 4.29 -21.39 -2.20
N ARG A 22 5.10 -20.33 -2.33
CA ARG A 22 5.50 -19.49 -1.19
C ARG A 22 4.29 -18.81 -0.54
N ARG A 23 3.38 -18.26 -1.36
CA ARG A 23 2.13 -17.67 -0.87
C ARG A 23 1.30 -18.70 -0.11
N TRP A 24 1.09 -19.89 -0.68
CA TRP A 24 0.34 -20.96 -0.04
C TRP A 24 0.96 -21.37 1.30
N ALA A 25 2.29 -21.50 1.35
CA ALA A 25 3.02 -21.85 2.57
C ALA A 25 2.83 -20.80 3.68
N ARG A 26 2.76 -19.51 3.32
CA ARG A 26 2.41 -18.45 4.27
C ARG A 26 0.95 -18.51 4.69
N GLU A 27 0.01 -18.78 3.79
CA GLU A 27 -1.40 -18.87 4.17
C GLU A 27 -1.71 -20.10 5.04
N ASN A 28 -0.96 -21.19 4.87
CA ASN A 28 -1.18 -22.49 5.53
C ASN A 28 -0.02 -22.89 6.43
N TYR A 29 0.54 -21.93 7.16
CA TYR A 29 1.67 -22.17 8.03
C TYR A 29 1.32 -23.15 9.17
N VAL A 30 2.22 -24.11 9.40
CA VAL A 30 2.16 -25.05 10.52
C VAL A 30 3.50 -25.14 11.24
N THR A 31 3.47 -25.56 12.50
CA THR A 31 4.67 -25.75 13.33
C THR A 31 5.48 -26.96 12.87
N GLY A 32 6.74 -27.07 13.30
CA GLY A 32 7.66 -28.12 12.84
C GLY A 32 7.16 -29.56 13.03
N GLU A 33 6.36 -29.81 14.07
CA GLU A 33 5.84 -31.15 14.40
C GLU A 33 4.74 -31.61 13.42
N GLU A 34 4.01 -30.66 12.84
CA GLU A 34 2.89 -30.91 11.91
C GLU A 34 3.34 -30.94 10.45
N ARG A 35 4.63 -30.66 10.17
CA ARG A 35 5.15 -30.60 8.80
C ARG A 35 5.35 -31.99 8.22
N ASN A 36 4.81 -32.19 7.02
CA ASN A 36 5.08 -33.39 6.25
C ASN A 36 6.38 -33.23 5.44
N ALA A 37 7.35 -34.12 5.65
CA ALA A 37 8.62 -34.12 4.93
C ALA A 37 8.48 -34.36 3.41
N GLY A 38 7.33 -34.88 2.96
CA GLY A 38 6.99 -35.05 1.54
C GLY A 38 6.46 -33.78 0.86
N TRP A 39 6.32 -32.66 1.57
CA TRP A 39 5.95 -31.39 0.96
C TRP A 39 7.04 -30.82 0.07
N HIS A 40 6.62 -29.92 -0.81
CA HIS A 40 7.52 -29.28 -1.75
C HIS A 40 8.63 -28.50 -1.01
N PRO A 41 9.91 -28.57 -1.43
CA PRO A 41 11.02 -27.93 -0.73
C PRO A 41 10.85 -26.41 -0.54
N ILE A 42 10.25 -25.71 -1.52
CA ILE A 42 9.91 -24.28 -1.39
C ILE A 42 8.94 -24.01 -0.23
N VAL A 43 7.97 -24.90 0.00
CA VAL A 43 7.02 -24.76 1.10
C VAL A 43 7.75 -24.92 2.43
N LEU A 44 8.59 -25.95 2.55
CA LEU A 44 9.38 -26.22 3.77
C LEU A 44 10.37 -25.08 4.07
N ASP A 45 11.04 -24.55 3.04
CA ASP A 45 11.94 -23.39 3.17
C ASP A 45 11.17 -22.13 3.60
N GLU A 46 10.02 -21.85 2.99
CA GLU A 46 9.21 -20.68 3.35
C GLU A 46 8.64 -20.78 4.76
N MET A 47 8.20 -21.96 5.20
CA MET A 47 7.78 -22.18 6.60
C MET A 47 8.93 -21.98 7.58
N SER A 48 10.14 -22.44 7.22
CA SER A 48 11.34 -22.24 8.04
C SER A 48 11.74 -20.76 8.16
N ARG A 49 11.55 -19.98 7.09
CA ARG A 49 11.74 -18.52 7.15
C ARG A 49 10.72 -17.86 8.06
N ARG A 50 9.46 -18.30 8.00
CA ARG A 50 8.41 -17.81 8.89
C ARG A 50 8.69 -18.12 10.35
N ASP A 51 9.25 -19.29 10.66
CA ASP A 51 9.72 -19.61 12.02
C ASP A 51 10.74 -18.57 12.50
N ALA A 52 11.70 -18.23 11.64
CA ALA A 52 12.74 -17.25 11.95
C ALA A 52 12.18 -15.83 12.09
N GLU A 53 11.17 -15.45 11.30
CA GLU A 53 10.45 -14.18 11.46
C GLU A 53 9.75 -14.10 12.82
N MET A 54 9.13 -15.19 13.28
CA MET A 54 8.46 -15.25 14.59
C MET A 54 9.45 -15.28 15.76
N ALA A 55 10.58 -15.96 15.60
CA ALA A 55 11.62 -16.04 16.63
C ALA A 55 12.43 -14.75 16.76
N LYS A 56 12.54 -13.97 15.67
CA LYS A 56 13.22 -12.68 15.70
C LYS A 56 12.26 -11.64 16.29
N PRO A 57 12.56 -11.04 17.45
CA PRO A 57 11.78 -9.91 17.91
C PRO A 57 11.84 -8.85 16.82
N SER A 58 10.68 -8.34 16.39
CA SER A 58 10.57 -7.26 15.41
C SER A 58 11.56 -6.15 15.78
N ARG A 59 12.71 -6.13 15.11
CA ARG A 59 13.71 -5.08 15.31
C ARG A 59 13.14 -3.87 14.59
N SER A 60 12.51 -3.01 15.39
CA SER A 60 11.95 -1.71 15.04
C SER A 60 10.91 -1.72 13.93
N SER A 61 9.64 -1.84 14.31
CA SER A 61 8.51 -1.24 13.59
C SER A 61 8.50 0.30 13.69
N PHE A 62 9.68 0.93 13.81
CA PHE A 62 9.81 2.37 13.68
C PHE A 62 9.85 2.69 12.19
N VAL A 63 8.67 2.70 11.57
CA VAL A 63 8.43 3.37 10.30
C VAL A 63 8.14 4.82 10.68
N PRO A 64 9.05 5.79 10.45
CA PRO A 64 8.76 7.19 10.72
C PRO A 64 7.61 7.64 9.82
N LEU A 65 6.39 7.57 10.35
CA LEU A 65 5.16 8.10 9.74
C LEU A 65 5.07 9.60 9.98
N ALA A 66 6.10 10.33 9.58
CA ALA A 66 6.07 11.76 9.33
C ALA A 66 7.41 12.12 8.68
N PRO A 67 7.43 12.91 7.59
CA PRO A 67 8.68 13.47 7.12
C PRO A 67 9.31 14.27 8.28
N GLY A 68 10.55 13.93 8.65
CA GLY A 68 11.32 14.61 9.70
C GLY A 68 11.72 16.04 9.32
N THR A 69 11.13 16.60 8.28
CA THR A 69 11.34 17.95 7.78
C THR A 69 9.99 18.65 7.72
N SER A 70 9.83 19.68 8.52
CA SER A 70 8.75 20.66 8.35
C SER A 70 8.84 21.21 6.93
N HIS A 71 7.87 20.88 6.08
CA HIS A 71 7.72 21.60 4.82
C HIS A 71 7.24 23.02 5.16
N GLU A 72 8.11 24.01 4.97
CA GLU A 72 7.64 25.39 4.93
C GLU A 72 6.69 25.51 3.74
N VAL A 73 5.43 25.86 4.03
CA VAL A 73 4.48 26.20 2.99
C VAL A 73 5.02 27.45 2.31
N HIS A 74 5.44 27.33 1.06
CA HIS A 74 5.85 28.49 0.27
C HIS A 74 4.73 29.53 0.27
N ALA A 75 5.10 30.82 0.36
CA ALA A 75 4.16 31.93 0.23
C ALA A 75 3.27 31.71 -1.00
N ALA A 76 1.99 32.13 -0.90
CA ALA A 76 1.05 32.02 -1.99
C ALA A 76 1.73 32.48 -3.29
N HIS A 77 1.77 31.59 -4.28
CA HIS A 77 2.29 31.93 -5.59
C HIS A 77 1.54 33.17 -6.08
N GLU A 78 2.25 34.09 -6.71
CA GLU A 78 1.63 35.24 -7.35
C GLU A 78 0.49 34.73 -8.23
N THR A 79 -0.72 35.25 -8.01
CA THR A 79 -1.90 34.88 -8.79
C THR A 79 -1.67 35.32 -10.22
N LEU A 80 -1.10 34.42 -11.04
CA LEU A 80 -0.93 34.66 -12.45
C LEU A 80 -2.32 34.82 -13.08
N ALA A 81 -2.40 35.74 -14.03
CA ALA A 81 -3.62 35.97 -14.79
C ALA A 81 -4.13 34.63 -15.35
N GLY A 82 -5.43 34.37 -15.16
CA GLY A 82 -6.06 33.16 -15.64
C GLY A 82 -5.86 32.93 -17.15
N PRO A 83 -6.14 31.71 -17.64
CA PRO A 83 -5.89 31.36 -19.03
C PRO A 83 -6.54 32.36 -20.00
N LYS A 84 -5.83 32.71 -21.08
CA LYS A 84 -6.24 33.75 -22.06
C LYS A 84 -7.60 33.50 -22.73
N PHE A 85 -8.17 32.31 -22.59
CA PHE A 85 -9.47 31.93 -23.15
C PHE A 85 -10.65 32.17 -22.20
N ALA A 86 -10.41 32.53 -20.93
CA ALA A 86 -11.48 32.78 -19.94
C ALA A 86 -12.18 34.14 -20.11
N ARG A 87 -12.06 34.81 -21.27
CA ARG A 87 -12.91 35.94 -21.63
C ARG A 87 -14.27 35.43 -22.10
N SER A 88 -15.03 34.86 -21.17
CA SER A 88 -16.47 34.70 -21.36
C SER A 88 -17.08 36.10 -21.38
N ARG A 89 -17.67 36.44 -22.52
CA ARG A 89 -18.38 37.69 -22.76
C ARG A 89 -19.53 37.78 -21.76
N VAL A 90 -19.41 38.64 -20.75
CA VAL A 90 -20.54 39.03 -19.90
C VAL A 90 -21.63 39.57 -20.84
N ARG A 91 -22.73 38.84 -20.97
CA ARG A 91 -23.97 39.38 -21.51
C ARG A 91 -24.54 40.27 -20.41
N SER A 92 -24.48 41.58 -20.63
CA SER A 92 -25.18 42.57 -19.83
C SER A 92 -26.68 42.43 -20.06
N ASN A 93 -27.39 41.83 -19.10
CA ASN A 93 -28.83 42.06 -18.94
C ASN A 93 -29.06 42.50 -17.48
N GLU A 94 -29.11 43.82 -17.32
CA GLU A 94 -30.13 44.61 -16.61
C GLU A 94 -31.01 43.91 -15.55
N THR A 95 -30.96 44.51 -14.34
CA THR A 95 -32.02 44.68 -13.32
C THR A 95 -32.66 43.50 -12.58
N ALA A 96 -32.45 43.59 -11.26
CA ALA A 96 -33.40 43.34 -10.17
C ALA A 96 -33.90 41.90 -9.98
N ASP A 97 -33.24 41.19 -9.07
CA ASP A 97 -33.93 40.44 -8.02
C ASP A 97 -32.96 40.26 -6.86
N LEU A 98 -33.09 41.13 -5.85
CA LEU A 98 -32.45 40.87 -4.56
C LEU A 98 -33.16 39.67 -3.93
N PRO A 99 -32.44 38.67 -3.42
CA PRO A 99 -33.06 37.53 -2.78
C PRO A 99 -33.75 37.95 -1.47
N GLU A 100 -34.92 37.34 -1.24
CA GLU A 100 -35.90 37.56 -0.17
C GLU A 100 -35.37 37.44 1.28
N TRP A 101 -34.07 37.19 1.51
CA TRP A 101 -33.51 37.02 2.86
C TRP A 101 -33.06 38.33 3.53
N SER A 102 -33.33 39.51 2.94
CA SER A 102 -32.99 40.80 3.56
C SER A 102 -33.98 41.30 4.63
N LEU A 103 -34.96 40.50 5.05
CA LEU A 103 -35.98 40.92 6.02
C LEU A 103 -36.12 40.00 7.24
N VAL A 104 -35.01 39.74 7.95
CA VAL A 104 -34.97 39.37 9.38
C VAL A 104 -33.59 39.89 9.85
N GLU A 105 -33.41 40.98 10.59
CA GLU A 105 -33.84 41.27 11.98
C GLU A 105 -33.40 42.72 12.31
N SER A 106 -34.22 43.51 13.02
CA SER A 106 -33.84 44.27 14.25
C SER A 106 -34.90 45.31 14.66
N ASP A 107 -35.42 45.08 15.88
CA ASP A 107 -36.24 45.90 16.80
C ASP A 107 -37.71 46.21 16.45
#